data_AF-X0VC82-F1
#
_entry.id   AF-X0VC82-F1
#
_cell.length_a   1.000
_cell.length_b   1.000
_cell.length_c   1.000
_cell.angle_alpha   90.00
_cell.angle_beta   90.00
_cell.angle_gamma   90.00
#
_symmetry.space_group_name_H-M   'P 1'
#
loop_
_entity.id
_entity.type
_entity.pdbx_description
1 polymer ?
#
loop_
_entity_poly.entity_id
_entity_poly.type
_entity_poly.pdbx_seq_one_letter_code
_entity_poly.pdbx_strand_id
1 'polypeptide(L)' 'MDKNSLAIAKMAAAAAEDKKAKDTAILKISKLTLIADYFVITSGGSEPQLKAISNFITRKLKENKIRLLHYEGRIQA' A
#
# COMPACT_ATOMS: atom_id res chain seq x y z
N MET A 1 17.65 11.66 1.47
CA MET A 1 16.54 11.52 2.45
C MET A 1 16.11 10.07 2.42
N ASP A 2 16.74 9.25 3.25
CA ASP A 2 16.40 7.84 3.42
C ASP A 2 15.05 7.78 4.13
N LYS A 3 13.97 7.70 3.34
CA LYS A 3 12.63 7.53 3.90
C LYS A 3 12.53 6.11 4.45
N ASN A 4 12.47 6.01 5.78
CA ASN A 4 12.33 4.76 6.51
C ASN A 4 11.21 3.90 5.89
N SER A 5 11.55 2.74 5.34
CA SER A 5 10.62 1.85 4.63
C SER A 5 9.43 1.43 5.50
N LEU A 6 9.61 1.38 6.83
CA LEU A 6 8.52 1.16 7.78
C LEU A 6 7.51 2.33 7.80
N ALA A 7 7.97 3.56 7.66
CA ALA A 7 7.10 4.73 7.62
C ALA A 7 6.24 4.74 6.35
N ILE A 8 6.82 4.32 5.21
CA ILE A 8 6.09 4.15 3.95
C ILE A 8 5.03 3.05 4.09
N ALA A 9 5.40 1.90 4.69
CA ALA A 9 4.47 0.81 4.93
C ALA A 9 3.29 1.23 5.84
N LYS A 10 3.58 1.94 6.94
CA LYS A 10 2.54 2.48 7.84
C LYS A 10 1.62 3.48 7.14
N MET A 11 2.16 4.32 6.28
CA MET A 11 1.36 5.28 5.49
C MET A 11 0.43 4.56 4.52
N ALA A 12 0.90 3.52 3.84
CA ALA A 12 0.07 2.71 2.95
C ALA A 12 -1.03 1.96 3.72
N ALA A 13 -0.71 1.37 4.87
CA ALA A 13 -1.67 0.70 5.73
C ALA A 13 -2.76 1.66 6.24
N ALA A 14 -2.38 2.83 6.76
CA ALA A 14 -3.33 3.84 7.20
C ALA A 14 -4.23 4.33 6.06
N ALA A 15 -3.67 4.53 4.86
CA ALA A 15 -4.45 4.90 3.68
C ALA A 15 -5.45 3.79 3.27
N ALA A 16 -5.11 2.52 3.45
CA ALA A 16 -6.05 1.43 3.23
C ALA A 16 -7.20 1.45 4.26
N GLU A 17 -6.87 1.63 5.54
CA GLU A 17 -7.85 1.71 6.64
C GLU A 17 -8.80 2.91 6.51
N ASP A 18 -8.32 4.06 6.02
CA ASP A 18 -9.17 5.23 5.66
C ASP A 18 -10.25 4.87 4.63
N LYS A 19 -10.02 3.83 3.82
CA LYS A 19 -10.98 3.26 2.85
C LYS A 19 -11.70 2.02 3.35
N LYS A 20 -11.73 1.84 4.68
CA LYS A 20 -12.40 0.75 5.39
C LYS A 20 -11.95 -0.63 4.90
N ALA A 21 -10.69 -0.75 4.52
CA ALA A 21 -10.10 -2.03 4.20
C ALA A 21 -10.02 -2.91 5.45
N LYS A 22 -10.09 -4.22 5.28
CA LYS A 22 -10.09 -5.22 6.36
C LYS A 22 -8.77 -5.97 6.40
N ASP A 23 -8.47 -6.57 7.56
CA ASP A 23 -7.30 -7.46 7.74
C ASP A 23 -5.98 -6.82 7.30
N THR A 24 -5.82 -5.52 7.55
CA THR A 24 -4.62 -4.78 7.18
C THR A 24 -3.44 -5.22 8.05
N ALA A 25 -2.41 -5.79 7.42
CA ALA A 25 -1.22 -6.28 8.08
C ALA A 25 0.05 -5.74 7.42
N ILE A 26 1.03 -5.36 8.25
CA ILE A 26 2.39 -5.01 7.81
C ILE A 26 3.31 -6.17 8.15
N LEU A 27 3.89 -6.80 7.14
CA LEU A 27 4.80 -7.93 7.29
C LEU A 27 6.23 -7.48 7.04
N LYS A 28 7.13 -7.69 8.00
CA LYS A 28 8.57 -7.45 7.82
C LYS A 28 9.20 -8.66 7.13
N ILE A 29 9.60 -8.48 5.88
CA ILE A 29 10.12 -9.55 5.02
C ILE A 29 11.60 -9.38 4.66
N SER A 30 12.26 -8.32 5.15
CA SER A 30 13.67 -8.02 4.87
C SER A 30 14.66 -9.15 5.25
N LYS A 31 14.25 -10.08 6.10
CA LYS A 31 15.05 -11.28 6.46
C LYS A 31 14.81 -12.48 5.54
N LEU A 32 13.78 -12.42 4.70
CA LEU A 32 13.35 -13.50 3.81
C LEU A 32 13.71 -13.23 2.35
N THR A 33 13.74 -11.96 1.94
CA THR A 33 14.04 -11.56 0.55
C THR A 33 14.78 -10.23 0.50
N LEU A 34 15.59 -10.04 -0.54
CA LEU A 34 16.31 -8.80 -0.84
C LEU A 34 15.46 -7.80 -1.67
N ILE A 35 14.27 -8.21 -2.12
CA ILE A 35 13.45 -7.42 -3.04
C ILE A 35 12.75 -6.25 -2.32
N ALA A 36 12.29 -6.47 -1.07
CA ALA A 36 11.55 -5.47 -0.31
C ALA A 36 11.72 -5.68 1.20
N ASP A 37 11.58 -4.58 1.97
CA ASP A 37 11.66 -4.62 3.43
C ASP A 37 10.35 -5.03 4.10
N TYR A 38 9.23 -4.55 3.55
CA TYR A 38 7.89 -4.72 4.10
C TYR A 38 6.87 -5.02 3.01
N PHE A 39 5.92 -5.90 3.34
CA PHE A 39 4.66 -6.01 2.62
C PHE A 39 3.54 -5.39 3.44
N VAL A 40 2.60 -4.75 2.74
CA VAL A 40 1.33 -4.30 3.29
C VAL A 40 0.24 -5.10 2.59
N ILE A 41 -0.47 -5.92 3.34
CA ILE A 41 -1.56 -6.76 2.85
C ILE A 41 -2.85 -6.23 3.45
N THR A 42 -3.91 -6.17 2.64
CA THR A 42 -5.23 -5.70 3.07
C THR A 42 -6.30 -6.32 2.18
N SER A 43 -7.53 -6.38 2.69
CA SER A 43 -8.69 -6.99 2.03
C SER A 43 -9.76 -5.94 1.74
N GLY A 44 -10.37 -6.02 0.55
CA GLY A 44 -11.57 -5.27 0.19
C GLY A 44 -12.75 -6.21 -0.04
N GLY A 45 -13.96 -5.77 0.28
CA GLY A 45 -15.19 -6.56 0.15
C GLY A 45 -15.83 -6.55 -1.24
N SER A 46 -15.33 -5.74 -2.17
CA SER A 46 -15.83 -5.66 -3.55
C SER A 46 -14.81 -5.00 -4.49
N GLU A 47 -14.94 -5.21 -5.81
CA GLU A 47 -14.06 -4.59 -6.80
C GLU A 47 -14.05 -3.05 -6.74
N PRO A 48 -15.20 -2.34 -6.62
CA PRO A 48 -15.18 -0.89 -6.45
C PRO A 48 -14.45 -0.44 -5.18
N GLN A 49 -14.58 -1.18 -4.08
CA GLN A 49 -13.85 -0.88 -2.84
C GLN A 49 -12.35 -1.08 -3.03
N LEU A 50 -11.94 -2.19 -3.64
CA LEU A 50 -10.53 -2.47 -3.95
C LEU A 50 -9.91 -1.36 -4.82
N LYS A 51 -10.62 -0.89 -5.85
CA LYS A 51 -10.20 0.25 -6.68
C LYS A 51 -10.08 1.53 -5.87
N ALA A 52 -11.02 1.79 -4.95
CA ALA A 52 -10.97 2.98 -4.09
C ALA A 52 -9.76 2.93 -3.12
N ILE A 53 -9.47 1.75 -2.55
CA ILE A 53 -8.31 1.50 -1.68
C ILE A 53 -7.00 1.75 -2.46
N SER A 54 -6.80 1.08 -3.59
CA SER A 54 -5.55 1.17 -4.37
C SER A 54 -5.28 2.60 -4.87
N ASN A 55 -6.31 3.28 -5.37
CA ASN A 55 -6.22 4.67 -5.83
C ASN A 55 -5.87 5.63 -4.69
N PHE A 56 -6.48 5.44 -3.51
CA PHE A 56 -6.23 6.32 -2.37
C PHE A 56 -4.84 6.12 -1.78
N ILE A 57 -4.36 4.87 -1.68
CA ILE A 57 -2.97 4.56 -1.29
C ILE A 57 -2.00 5.26 -2.26
N THR A 58 -2.20 5.06 -3.57
CA THR A 58 -1.33 5.66 -4.60
C THR A 58 -1.31 7.18 -4.51
N ARG A 59 -2.48 7.81 -4.32
CA ARG A 59 -2.59 9.26 -4.13
C ARG A 59 -1.84 9.73 -2.90
N LYS A 60 -2.04 9.07 -1.75
CA LYS A 60 -1.38 9.43 -0.48
C LYS A 60 0.14 9.30 -0.55
N LEU A 61 0.65 8.24 -1.18
CA LEU A 61 2.09 8.07 -1.39
C LEU A 61 2.65 9.17 -2.32
N LYS A 62 1.93 9.49 -3.41
CA LYS A 62 2.31 10.57 -4.34
C LYS A 62 2.34 11.95 -3.65
N GLU A 63 1.33 12.28 -2.84
CA GLU A 63 1.28 13.52 -2.02
C GLU A 63 2.53 13.63 -1.12
N ASN A 64 3.03 12.50 -0.62
CA ASN A 64 4.22 12.43 0.23
C ASN A 64 5.53 12.29 -0.57
N LYS A 65 5.52 12.57 -1.88
CA LYS A 65 6.69 12.46 -2.78
C LYS A 65 7.32 11.06 -2.74
N ILE A 66 6.50 10.01 -2.65
CA ILE A 66 6.92 8.62 -2.77
C ILE A 66 6.51 8.15 -4.17
N ARG A 67 7.49 7.73 -4.96
CA ARG A 67 7.28 7.32 -6.34
C ARG A 67 6.73 5.90 -6.38
N LEU A 68 5.61 5.70 -7.06
CA LEU A 68 5.15 4.37 -7.45
C LEU A 68 6.10 3.84 -8.54
N LEU A 69 6.72 2.69 -8.27
CA LEU A 69 7.65 2.06 -9.23
C LEU A 69 6.90 1.23 -10.26
N HIS A 70 5.92 0.45 -9.80
CA HIS A 70 5.15 -0.47 -10.63
C HIS A 70 3.73 -0.62 -10.08
N TYR A 71 2.76 -0.90 -10.95
CA TYR A 71 1.37 -1.19 -10.60
C TYR A 71 0.91 -2.43 -11.36
N GLU A 72 0.29 -3.36 -10.65
CA GLU A 72 -0.27 -4.59 -11.22
C GLU A 72 -1.72 -4.82 -10.77
N GLY A 73 -2.47 -5.56 -11.59
CA GLY A 73 -3.91 -5.77 -11.40
C GLY A 73 -4.77 -4.79 -12.19
N ARG A 74 -6.06 -5.10 -12.38
CA ARG A 74 -6.93 -4.32 -13.27
C ARG A 74 -7.21 -2.92 -12.70
N ILE A 75 -6.82 -1.89 -13.45
CA ILE A 75 -7.45 -0.58 -13.42
C ILE A 75 -8.55 -0.63 -14.49
N GLN A 76 -9.78 -1.04 -14.14
CA GLN A 76 -10.91 -0.72 -15.04
C GLN A 76 -11.32 0.71 -14.76
N ALA A 77 -11.31 1.53 -15.81
CA ALA A 77 -11.53 2.98 -15.80
C ALA A 77 -12.87 3.35 -15.15
#